data_AF-A0A165CBR2-F1
#
_entry.id   AF-A0A165CBR2-F1
#
_cell.length_a   1.000
_cell.length_b   1.000
_cell.length_c   1.000
_cell.angle_alpha   90.00
_cell.angle_beta   90.00
_cell.angle_gamma   90.00
#
_symmetry.space_group_name_H-M   'P 1'
#
loop_
_entity.id
_entity.type
_entity.pdbx_description
1 polymer ?
#
loop_
_entity_poly.entity_id
_entity_poly.type
_entity_poly.pdbx_seq_one_letter_code
_entity_poly.pdbx_strand_id
1 'polypeptide(L)'
;MFRILFASLRPGMVEVMDGCPVLPLYDFPGDFRVLLRVLRKGLNFYADKQLPFGAVASLVRLGNKYGIEDVKKDGIRRLKSCFCTDLQAFMDTAYGSNAPGNPRGSFLMSYKLTDAMIAINLARLTGEHSMLPTAVYICAVNLDENTMRNGVPWEDCSLALDRLEAEA
;
A
#
# COMPACT_ATOMS: atom_id res chain seq x y z
N MET A 1 18.29 6.58 2.53
CA MET A 1 18.10 5.40 3.40
C MET A 1 19.03 4.24 3.05
N PHE A 2 18.89 3.59 1.88
CA PHE A 2 19.67 2.39 1.53
C PHE A 2 21.18 2.57 1.61
N ARG A 3 21.72 3.74 1.25
CA ARG A 3 23.15 4.05 1.42
C ARG A 3 23.64 3.89 2.86
N ILE A 4 22.81 4.24 3.86
CA ILE A 4 23.16 4.12 5.28
C ILE A 4 23.07 2.65 5.72
N LEU A 5 22.02 1.94 5.29
CA LEU A 5 21.87 0.51 5.56
C LEU A 5 23.07 -0.28 5.02
N PHE A 6 23.45 -0.08 3.76
CA PHE A 6 24.61 -0.75 3.18
C PHE A 6 25.95 -0.28 3.78
N ALA A 7 26.09 1.00 4.13
CA ALA A 7 27.32 1.50 4.79
C ALA A 7 27.50 0.94 6.21
N SER A 8 26.44 0.46 6.85
CA SER A 8 26.50 -0.16 8.17
C SER A 8 26.96 -1.62 8.15
N LEU A 9 26.94 -2.27 6.97
CA LEU A 9 27.41 -3.64 6.80
C LEU A 9 28.94 -3.67 6.84
N ARG A 10 29.51 -4.43 7.78
CA ARG A 10 30.96 -4.60 7.93
C ARG A 10 31.40 -5.93 7.30
N PRO A 11 32.50 -5.96 6.53
CA PRO A 11 33.06 -7.21 6.02
C PRO A 11 33.36 -8.18 7.17
N GLY A 12 32.88 -9.42 7.08
CA GLY A 12 33.10 -10.47 8.08
C GLY A 12 32.08 -10.55 9.22
N MET A 13 31.12 -9.61 9.31
CA MET A 13 30.02 -9.67 10.30
C MET A 13 28.67 -10.06 9.70
N VAL A 14 28.61 -10.25 8.38
CA VAL A 14 27.36 -10.41 7.64
C VAL A 14 27.52 -11.56 6.66
N GLU A 15 26.43 -12.33 6.49
CA GLU A 15 26.33 -13.35 5.45
C GLU A 15 26.65 -12.75 4.08
N VAL A 16 27.30 -13.55 3.22
CA VAL A 16 27.68 -13.14 1.87
C VAL A 16 27.04 -14.10 0.88
N MET A 17 26.39 -13.56 -0.13
CA MET A 17 25.79 -14.31 -1.24
C MET A 17 26.29 -13.70 -2.55
N ASP A 18 26.83 -14.53 -3.45
CA ASP A 18 27.43 -14.11 -4.72
C ASP A 18 28.46 -12.97 -4.58
N GLY A 19 29.25 -12.99 -3.50
CA GLY A 19 30.26 -11.97 -3.21
C GLY A 19 29.69 -10.63 -2.70
N CYS A 20 28.38 -10.51 -2.51
CA CYS A 20 27.71 -9.33 -1.95
C CYS A 20 27.28 -9.57 -0.49
N PRO A 21 27.42 -8.57 0.41
CA PRO A 21 26.90 -8.69 1.76
C PRO A 21 25.36 -8.73 1.76
N VAL A 22 24.80 -9.68 2.49
CA VAL A 22 23.35 -9.90 2.61
C VAL A 22 22.82 -9.11 3.79
N LEU A 23 21.91 -8.16 3.54
CA LEU A 23 21.18 -7.48 4.60
C LEU A 23 19.85 -8.22 4.83
N PRO A 24 19.65 -8.91 5.97
CA PRO A 24 18.36 -9.50 6.27
C PRO A 24 17.31 -8.41 6.46
N LEU A 25 16.21 -8.53 5.73
CA LEU A 25 15.02 -7.70 5.87
C LEU A 25 13.87 -8.57 6.33
N TYR A 26 13.10 -8.08 7.30
CA TYR A 26 11.98 -8.79 7.90
C TYR A 26 10.61 -8.35 7.34
N ASP A 27 10.62 -7.57 6.26
CA ASP A 27 9.39 -7.17 5.57
C ASP A 27 8.92 -8.27 4.61
N PHE A 28 7.64 -8.22 4.26
CA PHE A 28 7.09 -9.16 3.28
C PHE A 28 7.82 -9.02 1.93
N PRO A 29 8.28 -10.12 1.31
CA PRO A 29 8.99 -10.06 0.03
C PRO A 29 8.18 -9.37 -1.08
N GLY A 30 6.85 -9.54 -1.08
CA GLY A 30 5.93 -8.87 -1.98
C GLY A 30 5.97 -7.36 -1.85
N ASP A 31 5.86 -6.84 -0.62
CA ASP A 31 5.90 -5.40 -0.34
C ASP A 31 7.21 -4.78 -0.82
N PHE A 32 8.32 -5.47 -0.54
CA PHE A 32 9.65 -4.99 -0.92
C PHE A 32 9.84 -5.00 -2.45
N ARG A 33 9.27 -6.01 -3.15
CA ARG A 33 9.24 -6.04 -4.62
C ARG A 33 8.53 -4.82 -5.20
N VAL A 34 7.38 -4.42 -4.64
CA VAL A 34 6.66 -3.21 -5.08
C VAL A 34 7.54 -1.97 -4.91
N LEU A 35 8.15 -1.81 -3.74
CA LEU A 35 9.02 -0.68 -3.44
C LEU A 35 10.21 -0.62 -4.39
N LEU A 36 10.92 -1.74 -4.59
CA LEU A 36 12.09 -1.80 -5.48
C LEU A 36 11.72 -1.46 -6.93
N ARG A 37 10.53 -1.84 -7.40
CA ARG A 37 10.06 -1.44 -8.74
C ARG A 37 9.94 0.07 -8.87
N VAL A 38 9.31 0.73 -7.90
CA VAL A 38 9.18 2.19 -7.86
C VAL A 38 10.53 2.88 -7.76
N LEU A 39 11.44 2.38 -6.93
CA LEU A 39 12.77 2.97 -6.78
C LEU A 39 13.63 2.82 -8.03
N ARG A 40 13.50 1.70 -8.75
CA ARG A 40 14.26 1.44 -9.99
C ARG A 40 13.72 2.22 -11.18
N LYS A 41 12.40 2.30 -11.33
CA LYS A 41 11.73 2.90 -12.50
C LYS A 41 11.30 4.36 -12.27
N GLY A 42 11.40 4.85 -11.03
CA GLY A 42 10.93 6.17 -10.62
C GLY A 42 9.47 6.16 -10.15
N LEU A 43 9.09 7.20 -9.37
CA LEU A 43 7.73 7.38 -8.84
C LEU A 43 6.65 7.43 -9.93
N ASN A 44 7.01 7.97 -11.10
CA ASN A 44 6.10 8.09 -12.22
C ASN A 44 5.76 6.75 -12.87
N PHE A 45 6.41 5.65 -12.48
CA PHE A 45 6.17 4.33 -13.06
C PHE A 45 4.70 3.89 -12.97
N TYR A 46 3.99 4.32 -11.93
CA TYR A 46 2.57 4.01 -11.73
C TYR A 46 1.66 5.25 -11.81
N ALA A 47 2.15 6.41 -12.26
CA ALA A 47 1.41 7.69 -12.19
C ALA A 47 -0.02 7.58 -12.74
N ASP A 48 -0.16 6.94 -13.91
CA ASP A 48 -1.43 6.80 -14.63
C ASP A 48 -2.09 5.42 -14.45
N LYS A 49 -1.57 4.60 -13.54
CA LYS A 49 -2.10 3.25 -13.29
C LYS A 49 -2.95 3.23 -12.03
N GLN A 50 -4.13 2.62 -12.13
CA GLN A 50 -4.91 2.22 -10.96
C GLN A 50 -4.19 1.06 -10.26
N LEU A 51 -3.74 1.29 -9.02
CA LEU A 51 -3.03 0.27 -8.25
C LEU A 51 -3.97 -0.48 -7.30
N PRO A 52 -3.74 -1.78 -7.05
CA PRO A 52 -4.48 -2.49 -6.02
C PRO A 52 -4.10 -1.96 -4.65
N PHE A 53 -5.07 -1.90 -3.74
CA PHE A 53 -4.90 -1.32 -2.40
C PHE A 53 -3.64 -1.82 -1.70
N GLY A 54 -3.42 -3.13 -1.68
CA GLY A 54 -2.30 -3.65 -0.92
C GLY A 54 -0.94 -3.24 -1.50
N ALA A 55 -0.79 -3.02 -2.82
CA ALA A 55 0.42 -2.42 -3.38
C ALA A 55 0.62 -0.98 -2.89
N VAL A 56 -0.44 -0.17 -2.85
CA VAL A 56 -0.41 1.19 -2.29
C VAL A 56 -0.05 1.15 -0.81
N ALA A 57 -0.64 0.24 -0.06
CA ALA A 57 -0.37 0.07 1.35
C ALA A 57 1.06 -0.44 1.63
N SER A 58 1.64 -1.30 0.79
CA SER A 58 3.07 -1.66 0.83
C SER A 58 3.95 -0.42 0.66
N LEU A 59 3.65 0.43 -0.33
CA LEU A 59 4.41 1.67 -0.58
C LEU A 59 4.32 2.64 0.60
N VAL A 60 3.14 2.81 1.20
CA VAL A 60 2.97 3.66 2.39
C VAL A 60 3.73 3.09 3.59
N ARG A 61 3.58 1.79 3.89
CA ARG A 61 4.24 1.14 5.03
C ARG A 61 5.76 1.23 4.92
N LEU A 62 6.31 0.80 3.79
CA LEU A 62 7.76 0.78 3.60
C LEU A 62 8.31 2.19 3.37
N GLY A 63 7.58 3.06 2.68
CA GLY A 63 7.95 4.47 2.54
C GLY A 63 8.06 5.17 3.89
N ASN A 64 7.10 4.92 4.79
CA ASN A 64 7.15 5.43 6.17
C ASN A 64 8.29 4.80 6.98
N LYS A 65 8.42 3.46 6.97
CA LYS A 65 9.43 2.72 7.73
C LYS A 65 10.87 3.08 7.33
N TYR A 66 11.12 3.25 6.04
CA TYR A 66 12.44 3.53 5.48
C TYR A 66 12.66 5.01 5.15
N GLY A 67 11.78 5.92 5.58
CA GLY A 67 11.93 7.36 5.37
C GLY A 67 12.04 7.77 3.89
N ILE A 68 11.32 7.07 3.01
CA ILE A 68 11.28 7.37 1.57
C ILE A 68 10.04 8.23 1.33
N GLU A 69 10.18 9.52 1.64
CA GLU A 69 9.05 10.44 1.80
C GLU A 69 8.20 10.59 0.53
N ASP A 70 8.82 10.63 -0.64
CA ASP A 70 8.07 10.80 -1.89
C ASP A 70 7.22 9.56 -2.23
N VAL A 71 7.72 8.36 -1.92
CA VAL A 71 6.95 7.10 -2.05
C VAL A 71 5.78 7.09 -1.06
N LYS A 72 6.04 7.50 0.20
CA LYS A 72 4.99 7.61 1.22
C LYS A 72 3.91 8.59 0.76
N LYS A 73 4.29 9.78 0.28
CA LYS A 73 3.37 10.82 -0.18
C LYS A 73 2.52 10.37 -1.36
N ASP A 74 3.10 9.71 -2.36
CA ASP A 74 2.30 9.18 -3.48
C ASP A 74 1.31 8.11 -3.00
N GLY A 75 1.74 7.22 -2.11
CA GLY A 75 0.86 6.22 -1.52
C GLY A 75 -0.29 6.84 -0.72
N ILE A 76 -0.03 7.86 0.11
CA ILE A 76 -1.06 8.59 0.84
C ILE A 76 -2.02 9.32 -0.11
N ARG A 77 -1.51 9.95 -1.18
CA ARG A 77 -2.34 10.58 -2.23
C ARG A 77 -3.32 9.58 -2.84
N ARG A 78 -2.86 8.36 -3.14
CA ARG A 78 -3.70 7.26 -3.64
C ARG A 78 -4.73 6.82 -2.63
N LEU A 79 -4.35 6.62 -1.36
CA LEU A 79 -5.30 6.28 -0.30
C LEU A 79 -6.39 7.34 -0.13
N LYS A 80 -6.01 8.61 -0.07
CA LYS A 80 -6.95 9.75 0.05
C LYS A 80 -7.87 9.93 -1.15
N SER A 81 -7.57 9.31 -2.29
CA SER A 81 -8.50 9.32 -3.43
C SER A 81 -9.74 8.43 -3.20
N CYS A 82 -9.70 7.50 -2.24
CA CYS A 82 -10.80 6.60 -1.89
C CYS A 82 -11.27 6.81 -0.44
N PHE A 83 -10.35 7.10 0.48
CA PHE A 83 -10.62 7.37 1.89
C PHE A 83 -10.47 8.88 2.15
N CYS A 84 -11.39 9.66 1.58
CA CYS A 84 -11.38 11.12 1.66
C CYS A 84 -12.33 11.65 2.75
N THR A 85 -12.38 12.98 2.88
CA THR A 85 -13.35 13.71 3.72
C THR A 85 -14.51 14.28 2.92
N ASP A 86 -14.45 14.21 1.59
CA ASP A 86 -15.50 14.72 0.71
C ASP A 86 -16.53 13.62 0.47
N LEU A 87 -17.78 13.87 0.86
CA LEU A 87 -18.84 12.87 0.80
C LEU A 87 -19.15 12.45 -0.64
N GLN A 88 -19.17 13.38 -1.59
CA GLN A 88 -19.50 13.06 -2.97
C GLN A 88 -18.42 12.20 -3.62
N ALA A 89 -17.16 12.58 -3.49
CA ALA A 89 -16.02 11.78 -3.97
C ALA A 89 -15.97 10.40 -3.31
N PHE A 90 -16.30 10.31 -2.02
CA PHE A 90 -16.43 9.02 -1.35
C PHE A 90 -17.57 8.18 -1.96
N MET A 91 -18.75 8.76 -2.16
CA MET A 91 -19.88 8.05 -2.76
C MET A 91 -19.55 7.57 -4.18
N ASP A 92 -18.90 8.39 -4.99
CA ASP A 92 -18.49 8.05 -6.35
C ASP A 92 -17.49 6.89 -6.38
N THR A 93 -16.55 6.85 -5.43
CA THR A 93 -15.52 5.78 -5.38
C THR A 93 -15.99 4.50 -4.70
N ALA A 94 -16.91 4.61 -3.72
CA ALA A 94 -17.48 3.47 -3.00
C ALA A 94 -18.67 2.81 -3.73
N TYR A 95 -19.43 3.59 -4.50
CA TYR A 95 -20.70 3.18 -5.13
C TYR A 95 -20.86 3.58 -6.61
N GLY A 96 -19.95 4.35 -7.19
CA GLY A 96 -20.11 4.87 -8.57
C GLY A 96 -19.93 3.83 -9.68
N SER A 97 -19.27 2.70 -9.40
CA SER A 97 -19.11 1.59 -10.35
C SER A 97 -20.03 0.40 -10.01
N ASN A 98 -21.35 0.59 -10.11
CA ASN A 98 -22.34 -0.48 -9.89
C ASN A 98 -22.31 -1.61 -10.95
N ALA A 99 -21.32 -1.64 -11.83
CA ALA A 99 -21.14 -2.74 -12.78
C ALA A 99 -20.59 -3.98 -12.05
N PRO A 100 -21.26 -5.15 -12.13
CA PRO A 100 -20.73 -6.38 -11.56
C PRO A 100 -19.34 -6.67 -12.13
N GLY A 101 -18.34 -6.79 -11.25
CA GLY A 101 -16.95 -7.07 -11.63
C GLY A 101 -16.02 -5.85 -11.70
N ASN A 102 -16.50 -4.61 -11.54
CA ASN A 102 -15.63 -3.44 -11.46
C ASN A 102 -15.17 -3.24 -9.99
N PRO A 103 -13.86 -3.26 -9.70
CA PRO A 103 -13.38 -3.03 -8.35
C PRO A 103 -13.74 -1.61 -7.86
N ARG A 104 -14.08 -1.49 -6.56
CA ARG A 104 -14.30 -0.18 -5.91
C ARG A 104 -13.01 0.62 -5.95
N GLY A 105 -13.11 1.94 -6.07
CA GLY A 105 -11.93 2.79 -6.07
C GLY A 105 -12.04 4.02 -6.95
N SER A 106 -10.90 4.69 -7.09
CA SER A 106 -10.71 5.85 -7.96
C SER A 106 -9.86 5.45 -9.17
N PHE A 107 -9.57 6.38 -10.07
CA PHE A 107 -8.59 6.18 -11.15
C PHE A 107 -7.17 5.83 -10.65
N LEU A 108 -6.85 6.10 -9.39
CA LEU A 108 -5.50 5.92 -8.83
C LEU A 108 -5.33 4.63 -8.05
N MET A 109 -6.43 4.08 -7.51
CA MET A 109 -6.39 2.92 -6.63
C MET A 109 -7.71 2.17 -6.63
N SER A 110 -7.65 0.83 -6.57
CA SER A 110 -8.78 -0.05 -6.30
C SER A 110 -8.68 -0.70 -4.91
N TYR A 111 -9.81 -1.00 -4.28
CA TYR A 111 -9.85 -1.60 -2.93
C TYR A 111 -11.06 -2.54 -2.72
N LYS A 112 -10.94 -3.43 -1.74
CA LYS A 112 -12.01 -4.28 -1.19
C LYS A 112 -12.54 -3.66 0.11
N LEU A 113 -13.79 -3.95 0.49
CA LEU A 113 -14.36 -3.44 1.74
C LEU A 113 -13.55 -3.85 2.99
N THR A 114 -12.92 -5.02 2.96
CA THR A 114 -12.02 -5.53 4.01
C THR A 114 -10.75 -4.69 4.19
N ASP A 115 -10.35 -3.94 3.17
CA ASP A 115 -9.14 -3.11 3.21
C ASP A 115 -9.28 -1.88 4.12
N ALA A 116 -10.52 -1.51 4.48
CA ALA A 116 -10.80 -0.35 5.32
C ALA A 116 -10.13 -0.46 6.71
N MET A 117 -10.03 -1.67 7.29
CA MET A 117 -9.33 -1.87 8.56
C MET A 117 -7.84 -1.55 8.44
N ILE A 118 -7.23 -1.95 7.32
CA ILE A 118 -5.84 -1.65 7.04
C ILE A 118 -5.69 -0.15 6.81
N ALA A 119 -6.60 0.49 6.09
CA ALA A 119 -6.58 1.94 5.87
C ALA A 119 -6.62 2.73 7.19
N ILE A 120 -7.41 2.29 8.18
CA ILE A 120 -7.41 2.87 9.54
C ILE A 120 -6.02 2.75 10.19
N ASN A 121 -5.40 1.57 10.10
CA ASN A 121 -4.07 1.34 10.66
C ASN A 121 -3.00 2.20 9.96
N LEU A 122 -3.09 2.38 8.64
CA LEU A 122 -2.19 3.26 7.88
C LEU A 122 -2.38 4.72 8.25
N ALA A 123 -3.62 5.17 8.39
CA ALA A 123 -3.93 6.54 8.85
C ALA A 123 -3.33 6.81 10.23
N ARG A 124 -3.42 5.85 11.15
CA ARG A 124 -2.77 5.93 12.47
C ARG A 124 -1.25 5.90 12.38
N LEU A 125 -0.69 5.00 11.57
CA LEU A 125 0.76 4.83 11.38
C LEU A 125 1.43 6.08 10.81
N THR A 126 0.73 6.81 9.94
CA THR A 126 1.26 7.96 9.20
C THR A 126 0.80 9.31 9.74
N GLY A 127 -0.16 9.33 10.68
CA GLY A 127 -0.79 10.55 11.18
C GLY A 127 -1.84 11.16 10.24
N GLU A 128 -2.19 10.48 9.15
CA GLU A 128 -3.12 10.96 8.12
C GLU A 128 -4.58 10.73 8.52
N HIS A 129 -4.99 11.37 9.62
CA HIS A 129 -6.29 11.17 10.26
C HIS A 129 -7.50 11.60 9.42
N SER A 130 -7.29 12.39 8.36
CA SER A 130 -8.37 12.77 7.42
C SER A 130 -9.03 11.57 6.73
N MET A 131 -8.34 10.41 6.69
CA MET A 131 -8.87 9.18 6.11
C MET A 131 -9.82 8.42 7.05
N LEU A 132 -9.78 8.71 8.35
CA LEU A 132 -10.47 7.91 9.37
C LEU A 132 -12.00 7.91 9.22
N PRO A 133 -12.69 9.05 8.95
CA PRO A 133 -14.15 9.04 8.92
C PRO A 133 -14.74 8.05 7.91
N THR A 134 -14.25 8.07 6.67
CA THR A 134 -14.72 7.17 5.60
C THR A 134 -14.25 5.73 5.80
N ALA A 135 -13.01 5.52 6.25
CA ALA A 135 -12.51 4.17 6.53
C ALA A 135 -13.29 3.49 7.68
N VAL A 136 -13.56 4.21 8.77
CA VAL A 136 -14.35 3.70 9.90
C VAL A 136 -15.80 3.46 9.49
N TYR A 137 -16.39 4.35 8.70
CA TYR A 137 -17.74 4.15 8.15
C TYR A 137 -17.84 2.86 7.32
N ILE A 138 -16.88 2.62 6.40
CA ILE A 138 -16.85 1.39 5.60
C ILE A 138 -16.77 0.17 6.52
N CYS A 139 -15.88 0.18 7.53
CA CYS A 139 -15.77 -0.92 8.48
C CYS A 139 -17.09 -1.19 9.21
N ALA A 140 -17.70 -0.15 9.78
CA ALA A 140 -18.91 -0.26 10.59
C ALA A 140 -20.13 -0.77 9.80
N VAL A 141 -20.22 -0.43 8.51
CA VAL A 141 -21.35 -0.81 7.66
C VAL A 141 -21.16 -2.17 7.00
N ASN A 142 -19.92 -2.60 6.72
CA ASN A 142 -19.67 -3.73 5.83
C ASN A 142 -18.97 -4.94 6.49
N LEU A 143 -18.40 -4.79 7.68
CA LEU A 143 -17.64 -5.87 8.34
C LEU A 143 -18.43 -6.47 9.51
N ASP A 144 -18.41 -7.78 9.62
CA ASP A 144 -18.98 -8.48 10.77
C ASP A 144 -18.08 -8.35 12.01
N GLU A 145 -18.66 -8.65 13.18
CA GLU A 145 -17.96 -8.56 14.46
C GLU A 145 -16.70 -9.44 14.54
N ASN A 146 -16.71 -10.63 13.95
CA ASN A 146 -15.56 -11.53 13.99
C ASN A 146 -14.41 -10.98 13.14
N THR A 147 -14.71 -10.47 11.95
CA THR A 147 -13.70 -9.82 11.09
C THR A 147 -13.12 -8.59 11.78
N MET A 148 -13.95 -7.76 12.43
CA MET A 148 -13.47 -6.60 13.18
C MET A 148 -12.60 -6.97 14.39
N ARG A 149 -12.95 -8.04 15.12
CA ARG A 149 -12.19 -8.50 16.30
C ARG A 149 -10.87 -9.17 15.93
N ASN A 150 -10.88 -10.03 14.91
CA ASN A 150 -9.73 -10.84 14.53
C ASN A 150 -8.78 -10.13 13.56
N GLY A 151 -9.25 -9.08 12.90
CA GLY A 151 -8.52 -8.40 11.85
C GLY A 151 -8.55 -9.16 10.52
N VAL A 152 -7.93 -8.53 9.51
CA VAL A 152 -7.80 -9.08 8.16
C VAL A 152 -6.34 -9.49 7.96
N PRO A 153 -6.05 -10.72 7.49
CA PRO A 153 -4.69 -11.11 7.17
C PRO A 153 -4.14 -10.25 6.03
N TRP A 154 -2.86 -9.89 6.11
CA TRP A 154 -2.19 -9.18 5.03
C TRP A 154 -1.98 -10.13 3.84
N GLU A 155 -2.61 -9.83 2.71
CA GLU A 155 -2.43 -10.60 1.46
C GLU A 155 -1.20 -10.10 0.69
N ASP A 156 -0.37 -11.01 0.19
CA ASP A 156 0.75 -10.66 -0.70
C ASP A 156 0.20 -10.05 -2.01
N CYS A 157 0.61 -8.82 -2.29
CA CYS A 157 0.17 -8.07 -3.47
C CYS A 157 1.05 -8.25 -4.71
N SER A 158 2.10 -9.06 -4.62
CA SER A 158 2.97 -9.38 -5.75
C SER A 158 2.19 -9.92 -6.95
N LEU A 159 1.25 -10.85 -6.71
CA LEU A 159 0.42 -11.48 -7.75
C LEU A 159 -0.52 -10.49 -8.45
N ALA A 160 -1.11 -9.56 -7.70
CA ALA A 160 -2.03 -8.57 -8.27
C ALA A 160 -1.29 -7.56 -9.15
N LEU A 161 -0.06 -7.20 -8.77
CA LEU A 161 0.79 -6.32 -9.57
C LEU A 161 1.35 -7.00 -10.82
N ASP A 162 1.70 -8.29 -10.73
CA ASP A 162 2.20 -9.03 -11.88
C ASP A 162 1.14 -9.14 -13.00
N ARG A 163 -0.15 -9.23 -12.65
CA ARG A 163 -1.26 -9.17 -13.61
C ARG A 163 -1.37 -7.82 -14.31
N LEU A 164 -1.30 -6.72 -13.56
CA LEU A 164 -1.32 -5.35 -14.11
C LEU A 164 -0.10 -5.02 -14.99
N GLU A 165 0.99 -5.75 -14.83
CA GLU A 165 2.19 -5.62 -15.66
C GLU A 165 2.16 -6.53 -16.89
N ALA A 166 1.41 -7.63 -16.88
CA ALA A 166 1.21 -8.49 -18.05
C ALA A 166 0.23 -7.90 -19.08
N GLU A 167 -0.62 -6.97 -18.65
CA GLU A 167 -1.63 -6.29 -19.48
C GLU A 167 -1.14 -4.96 -20.09
N ALA A 168 0.12 -4.57 -19.85
CA ALA A 168 0.72 -3.29 -20.28
C ALA A 168 1.90 -3.49 -21.24
#